data_AF-A0A975QK86-F1
#
_entry.id   AF-A0A975QK86-F1
#
_cell.length_a   1.000
_cell.length_b   1.000
_cell.length_c   1.000
_cell.angle_alpha   90.00
_cell.angle_beta   90.00
_cell.angle_gamma   90.00
#
_symmetry.space_group_name_H-M   'P 1'
#
loop_
_entity.id
_entity.type
_entity.pdbx_description
1 polymer ?
#
loop_
_entity_poly.entity_id
_entity_poly.type
_entity_poly.pdbx_seq_one_letter_code
_entity_poly.pdbx_strand_id
1 'polypeptide(L)'
;MSGEAGVNPVEAMSEAEQAEALAEAMVFLGRDLELITSDLRAAVSEHVSPAIGDYEEETVLHLGQVAQNGINLAQNIQGADLAIADTDHENAEEFQEGLEALDIQINF
;
A
#
# COMPACT_ATOMS: atom_id res chain seq x y z
N MET A 1 -10.00 -17.38 -7.98
CA MET A 1 -8.58 -16.96 -8.00
C MET A 1 -8.35 -16.38 -9.38
N SER A 2 -8.42 -15.06 -9.50
CA SER A 2 -8.09 -14.36 -10.75
C SER A 2 -6.59 -14.49 -10.99
N GLY A 3 -6.22 -14.92 -12.19
CA GLY A 3 -4.85 -15.22 -12.57
C GLY A 3 -4.07 -13.97 -12.95
N GLU A 4 -3.46 -13.31 -11.96
CA GLU A 4 -2.39 -12.35 -12.21
C GLU A 4 -1.08 -13.12 -12.32
N ALA A 5 -0.82 -13.63 -13.53
CA ALA A 5 0.50 -14.08 -13.92
C ALA A 5 1.18 -12.91 -14.65
N GLY A 6 2.26 -12.37 -14.07
CA GLY A 6 3.11 -11.35 -14.69
C GLY A 6 2.64 -9.91 -14.48
N VAL A 7 2.53 -9.47 -13.22
CA VAL A 7 2.46 -8.03 -12.91
C VAL A 7 3.84 -7.40 -13.14
N ASN A 8 3.88 -6.24 -13.78
CA ASN A 8 5.11 -5.49 -14.01
C ASN A 8 5.56 -4.83 -12.68
N PRO A 9 6.77 -5.12 -12.17
CA PRO A 9 7.26 -4.56 -10.91
C PRO A 9 7.26 -3.02 -10.86
N VAL A 10 7.44 -2.34 -12.00
CA VAL A 10 7.42 -0.87 -12.04
C VAL A 10 6.02 -0.31 -11.81
N GLU A 11 4.98 -0.97 -12.33
CA GLU A 11 3.59 -0.55 -12.14
C GLU A 11 3.14 -0.80 -10.71
N ALA A 12 3.48 -1.96 -10.16
CA ALA A 12 3.18 -2.32 -8.78
C ALA A 12 3.89 -1.43 -7.75
N MET A 13 5.17 -1.07 -7.96
CA MET A 13 5.85 -0.06 -7.13
C MET A 13 5.10 1.28 -7.14
N SER A 14 4.58 1.71 -8.29
CA SER A 14 3.79 2.94 -8.38
C SER A 14 2.46 2.86 -7.64
N GLU A 15 1.82 1.69 -7.60
CA GLU A 15 0.60 1.45 -6.81
C GLU A 15 0.88 1.44 -5.30
N ALA A 16 2.01 0.87 -4.89
CA ALA A 16 2.45 0.89 -3.49
C ALA A 16 2.70 2.32 -2.99
N GLU A 17 3.38 3.15 -3.78
CA GLU A 17 3.59 4.57 -3.48
C GLU A 17 2.26 5.34 -3.34
N GLN A 18 1.28 5.03 -4.21
CA GLN A 18 -0.06 5.64 -4.11
C GLN A 18 -0.80 5.22 -2.84
N ALA A 19 -0.68 3.96 -2.43
CA ALA A 19 -1.27 3.45 -1.20
C ALA A 19 -0.64 4.07 0.06
N GLU A 20 0.68 4.29 0.07
CA GLU A 20 1.38 5.03 1.13
C GLU A 20 0.94 6.49 1.18
N ALA A 21 0.92 7.19 0.04
CA ALA A 21 0.50 8.58 -0.04
C ALA A 21 -0.96 8.78 0.43
N LEU A 22 -1.85 7.83 0.10
CA LEU A 22 -3.22 7.84 0.60
C LEU A 22 -3.27 7.64 2.11
N ALA A 23 -2.47 6.73 2.66
CA ALA A 23 -2.39 6.50 4.10
C ALA A 23 -1.89 7.74 4.85
N GLU A 24 -0.88 8.44 4.32
CA GLU A 24 -0.41 9.71 4.88
C GLU A 24 -1.49 10.80 4.84
N ALA A 25 -2.21 10.93 3.71
CA ALA A 25 -3.30 11.87 3.56
C ALA A 25 -4.43 11.66 4.60
N MET A 26 -4.71 10.40 4.97
CA MET A 26 -5.71 10.08 5.99
C MET A 26 -5.33 10.58 7.39
N VAL A 27 -4.03 10.64 7.71
CA VAL A 27 -3.56 11.20 8.99
C VAL A 27 -3.84 12.71 9.05
N PHE A 28 -3.58 13.43 7.95
CA PHE A 28 -3.91 14.85 7.87
C PHE A 28 -5.41 15.10 7.94
N LEU A 29 -6.21 14.24 7.31
CA LEU A 29 -7.68 14.33 7.35
C LEU A 29 -8.23 14.16 8.78
N GLY A 30 -7.66 13.25 9.58
CA GLY A 30 -8.05 13.09 10.99
C GLY A 30 -7.81 14.36 11.81
N ARG A 31 -6.69 15.04 11.58
CA ARG A 31 -6.38 16.32 12.24
C ARG A 31 -7.35 17.43 11.83
N ASP A 32 -7.69 17.52 10.55
CA ASP A 32 -8.65 18.51 10.07
C ASP A 32 -10.05 18.26 10.65
N LEU A 33 -10.43 16.99 10.81
CA LEU A 33 -11.66 16.61 11.48
C LEU A 33 -11.70 17.10 12.93
N GLU A 34 -10.66 16.84 13.73
CA GLU A 34 -10.57 17.31 15.13
C GLU A 34 -10.74 18.84 15.24
N LEU A 35 -10.17 19.61 14.31
CA LEU A 35 -10.33 21.06 14.27
C LEU A 35 -11.80 21.46 14.00
N ILE A 36 -12.42 20.83 13.01
CA ILE A 36 -13.81 21.13 12.62
C ILE A 36 -14.79 20.73 13.74
N THR A 37 -14.60 19.56 14.35
CA THR A 37 -15.49 19.08 15.42
C THR A 37 -15.33 19.90 16.68
N SER A 38 -14.12 20.36 17.01
CA SER A 38 -13.87 21.30 18.11
C SER A 38 -14.62 22.61 17.93
N ASP A 39 -14.52 23.24 16.75
CA ASP A 39 -15.25 24.47 16.42
C ASP A 39 -16.77 24.26 16.47
N LEU A 40 -17.25 23.13 15.95
CA LEU A 40 -18.67 22.80 15.96
C LEU A 40 -19.19 22.58 17.38
N ARG A 41 -18.44 21.88 18.24
CA ARG A 41 -18.77 21.65 19.65
C ARG A 41 -18.89 22.94 20.44
N ALA A 42 -18.11 23.97 20.09
CA ALA A 42 -18.20 25.30 20.71
C ALA A 42 -19.44 26.09 20.24
N ALA A 43 -19.97 25.80 19.04
CA ALA A 43 -21.10 26.51 18.44
C ALA A 43 -22.47 25.89 18.76
N VAL A 44 -22.52 24.61 19.15
CA VAL A 44 -23.77 23.90 19.46
C VAL A 44 -24.10 23.90 20.95
N SER A 45 -25.31 23.44 21.30
CA SER A 45 -25.70 23.28 22.70
C SER A 45 -24.95 22.14 23.39
N GLU A 46 -24.83 22.24 24.71
CA GLU A 46 -24.22 21.19 25.56
C GLU A 46 -24.88 19.81 25.43
N HIS A 47 -26.12 19.75 24.91
CA HIS A 47 -26.83 18.49 24.70
C HIS A 47 -26.41 17.77 23.40
N VAL A 48 -25.85 18.51 22.43
CA VAL A 48 -25.40 17.99 21.12
C VAL A 48 -23.89 17.79 21.09
N SER A 49 -23.14 18.61 21.83
CA SER A 49 -21.67 18.56 21.90
C SER A 49 -21.09 17.16 22.23
N PRO A 50 -21.69 16.34 23.13
CA PRO A 50 -21.20 14.98 23.40
C PRO A 50 -21.27 14.07 22.17
N ALA A 51 -22.39 14.10 21.43
CA ALA A 51 -22.56 13.26 20.25
C ALA A 51 -21.58 13.61 19.12
N ILE A 52 -21.16 14.88 19.03
CA ILE A 52 -20.09 15.28 18.09
C ILE A 52 -18.75 14.71 18.54
N GLY A 53 -18.48 14.67 19.85
CA GLY A 53 -17.27 14.03 20.39
C GLY A 53 -17.23 12.53 20.12
N ASP A 54 -18.35 11.82 20.32
CA ASP A 54 -18.45 10.39 20.02
C ASP A 54 -18.21 10.13 18.52
N TYR A 55 -18.80 10.97 17.64
CA TYR A 55 -18.60 10.89 16.20
C TYR A 55 -17.14 11.16 15.79
N GLU A 56 -16.50 12.15 16.39
CA GLU A 56 -15.09 12.46 16.18
C GLU A 56 -14.21 11.26 16.52
N GLU A 57 -14.38 10.69 17.72
CA GLU A 57 -13.58 9.55 18.20
C GLU A 57 -13.75 8.32 17.29
N GLU A 58 -14.99 7.99 16.93
CA GLU A 58 -15.28 6.87 16.03
C GLU A 58 -14.68 7.10 14.62
N THR A 59 -14.79 8.32 14.10
CA THR A 59 -14.30 8.63 12.76
C THR A 59 -12.77 8.64 12.71
N VAL A 60 -12.09 9.20 13.71
CA VAL A 60 -10.62 9.15 13.80
C VAL A 60 -10.12 7.71 13.89
N LEU A 61 -10.80 6.85 14.64
CA LEU A 61 -10.49 5.41 14.69
C LEU A 61 -10.56 4.78 13.29
N HIS A 62 -11.64 5.01 12.55
CA HIS A 62 -11.81 4.48 11.20
C HIS A 62 -10.78 5.02 10.21
N LEU A 63 -10.46 6.32 10.27
CA LEU A 63 -9.40 6.92 9.46
C LEU A 63 -8.03 6.26 9.73
N GLY A 64 -7.71 6.02 11.00
CA GLY A 64 -6.50 5.29 11.38
C GLY A 64 -6.45 3.86 10.85
N GLN A 65 -7.59 3.14 10.87
CA GLN A 65 -7.68 1.79 10.30
C GLN A 65 -7.47 1.79 8.78
N VAL A 66 -8.07 2.76 8.07
CA VAL A 66 -7.88 2.91 6.62
C VAL A 66 -6.42 3.21 6.30
N ALA A 67 -5.79 4.13 7.03
CA ALA A 67 -4.38 4.45 6.87
C ALA A 67 -3.49 3.21 7.07
N GLN A 68 -3.72 2.45 8.15
CA GLN A 68 -2.95 1.24 8.43
C GLN A 68 -3.14 0.17 7.34
N ASN A 69 -4.37 0.01 6.83
CA ASN A 69 -4.64 -0.90 5.72
C ASN A 69 -3.92 -0.49 4.44
N GLY A 70 -3.84 0.82 4.15
CA GLY A 70 -3.06 1.36 3.03
C GLY A 70 -1.56 1.04 3.15
N ILE A 71 -0.98 1.24 4.34
CA ILE A 71 0.43 0.90 4.62
C ILE A 71 0.66 -0.61 4.42
N ASN A 72 -0.22 -1.45 4.98
CA ASN A 72 -0.10 -2.90 4.85
C ASN A 72 -0.19 -3.33 3.38
N LEU A 73 -1.09 -2.71 2.61
CA LEU A 73 -1.24 -2.98 1.18
C LEU A 73 0.04 -2.61 0.41
N ALA A 74 0.59 -1.42 0.65
CA ALA A 74 1.82 -0.98 0.00
C ALA A 74 2.99 -1.92 0.29
N GLN A 75 3.16 -2.33 1.55
CA GLN A 75 4.21 -3.27 1.95
C GLN A 75 4.04 -4.64 1.30
N ASN A 76 2.81 -5.13 1.18
CA ASN A 76 2.53 -6.41 0.50
C ASN A 76 2.86 -6.33 -0.99
N ILE A 77 2.55 -5.22 -1.66
CA ILE A 77 2.88 -5.00 -3.07
C ILE A 77 4.40 -4.93 -3.26
N GLN A 78 5.10 -4.11 -2.47
CA GLN A 78 6.57 -4.02 -2.52
C GLN A 78 7.25 -5.37 -2.27
N GLY A 79 6.74 -6.16 -1.32
CA GLY A 79 7.23 -7.51 -1.04
C GLY A 79 6.99 -8.49 -2.19
N ALA A 80 5.82 -8.39 -2.86
CA ALA A 80 5.51 -9.19 -4.05
C ALA A 80 6.43 -8.82 -5.22
N ASP A 81 6.72 -7.53 -5.42
CA ASP A 81 7.61 -7.05 -6.49
C ASP A 81 9.04 -7.56 -6.34
N LEU A 82 9.57 -7.54 -5.11
CA LEU A 82 10.88 -8.12 -4.83
C LEU A 82 10.92 -9.61 -5.15
N ALA A 83 9.88 -10.36 -4.76
CA ALA A 83 9.80 -11.78 -5.05
C ALA A 83 9.71 -12.08 -6.57
N ILE A 84 9.00 -11.24 -7.33
CA ILE A 84 8.93 -11.33 -8.79
C ILE A 84 10.31 -11.04 -9.40
N ALA A 85 10.98 -9.98 -8.98
CA ALA A 85 12.29 -9.61 -9.50
C ALA A 85 13.35 -10.69 -9.22
N ASP A 86 13.36 -11.27 -8.01
CA ASP A 86 14.25 -12.37 -7.66
C ASP A 86 13.95 -13.62 -8.51
N THR A 87 12.66 -13.97 -8.68
CA THR A 87 12.25 -15.11 -9.51
C THR A 87 12.65 -14.90 -10.97
N ASP A 88 12.47 -13.71 -11.53
CA ASP A 88 12.87 -13.38 -12.91
C ASP A 88 14.39 -13.43 -13.09
N HIS A 89 15.15 -13.00 -12.07
CA HIS A 89 16.61 -13.08 -12.09
C HIS A 89 17.10 -14.53 -12.04
N GLU A 90 16.59 -15.34 -11.12
CA GLU A 90 16.91 -16.77 -11.00
C GLU A 90 16.59 -17.52 -12.30
N ASN A 91 15.42 -17.25 -12.90
CA ASN A 91 15.03 -17.84 -14.18
C ASN A 91 15.94 -17.41 -15.34
N ALA A 92 16.39 -16.15 -15.35
CA ALA A 92 17.29 -15.64 -16.38
C ALA A 92 18.70 -16.27 -16.26
N GLU A 93 19.20 -16.45 -15.04
CA GLU A 93 20.46 -17.15 -14.78
C GLU A 93 20.37 -18.62 -15.21
N GLU A 94 19.33 -19.35 -14.79
CA GLU A 94 19.14 -20.75 -15.19
C GLU A 94 19.00 -20.90 -16.72
N PHE A 95 18.28 -19.99 -17.37
CA PHE A 95 18.17 -19.98 -18.83
C PHE A 95 19.52 -19.72 -19.52
N GLN A 96 20.31 -18.78 -18.99
CA GLN A 96 21.63 -18.46 -19.53
C GLN A 96 22.63 -19.61 -19.31
N GLU A 97 22.66 -20.20 -18.12
CA GLU A 97 23.47 -21.40 -17.83
C GLU A 97 23.08 -22.58 -18.74
N GLY A 98 21.78 -22.77 -18.97
CA GLY A 98 21.28 -23.79 -19.90
C GLY A 98 21.72 -23.55 -21.34
N LEU A 99 21.75 -22.29 -21.80
CA LEU A 99 22.26 -21.92 -23.12
C LEU A 99 23.78 -22.13 -23.23
N GLU A 100 24.54 -21.75 -22.20
CA GLU A 100 26.00 -21.96 -22.15
C GLU A 100 26.36 -23.45 -22.11
N ALA A 101 25.57 -24.28 -21.42
CA ALA A 101 25.74 -25.73 -21.41
C ALA A 101 25.43 -26.39 -22.77
N LEU A 102 24.60 -25.76 -23.61
CA LEU A 102 24.29 -26.21 -24.96
C LEU A 102 25.32 -25.74 -26.00
N ASP A 103 26.09 -24.68 -25.74
CA ASP A 103 27.18 -24.18 -26.59
C ASP A 103 28.47 -25.02 -26.44
N ILE A 104 28.34 -26.33 -26.63
CA ILE A 104 29.47 -27.27 -26.66
C ILE A 104 30.14 -27.13 -28.03
N GLN A 105 31.39 -26.65 -28.07
CA GLN A 105 32.21 -26.64 -29.29
C GLN A 105 32.31 -28.06 -29.88
N ILE A 106 31.62 -28.30 -30.99
CA ILE A 106 31.84 -29.50 -31.81
C ILE A 106 33.18 -29.31 -32.53
N ASN A 107 34.25 -29.84 -31.95
CA ASN A 107 35.52 -30.01 -32.63
C ASN A 107 35.36 -31.01 -33.79
N PHE A 108 35.46 -30.52 -35.02
CA PHE A 108 35.63 -31.35 -36.21
C PHE A 108 37.08 -31.84 -36.35
#